data_AF-A0A1M6HFT5-F1
#
_entry.id   AF-A0A1M6HFT5-F1
#
_cell.length_a   1.000
_cell.length_b   1.000
_cell.length_c   1.000
_cell.angle_alpha   90.00
_cell.angle_beta   90.00
_cell.angle_gamma   90.00
#
_symmetry.space_group_name_H-M   'P 1'
#
loop_
_entity.id
_entity.type
_entity.pdbx_description
1 polymer ?
#
loop_
_entity_poly.entity_id
_entity_poly.type
_entity_poly.pdbx_seq_one_letter_code
_entity_poly.pdbx_strand_id
1 'polypeptide(L)'
;MKMTLHKILCTAFLLITITLAQKTFANAAQPGIWNAGGTVYTMLYPEDANTFKKVQMQQERIFIQLYKGFAVVKGTYVFKNTTNEHLQFKMGYPINGIYSGGENDLNQIILDSLSQFKIKANNKWLLLEQENHPEINTNTQNINAFSDNWKVWQMQFAPNEIQKVEVYFIVNTNEARIRKGYNIEKRNAFIYLLESGSVWKNNIEKGEFYIQLMDGLTPENVQGISNGFGFKFNTQYQIFVGQKTNFSPTPKDNLIINYSEFNENFSFENVIKQTNELFAKIDQMSQLSFESLTYSNIELGNPYEVESTIEGTLPGLLTLFVIFAPFIIGFIGIGIAIWVIVKWIRLKKKIN
;
A
#
# COMPACT_ATOMS: atom_id res chain seq x y z
N MET A 1 -55.02 -16.83 -8.47
CA MET A 1 -53.87 -16.49 -9.35
C MET A 1 -53.23 -15.13 -9.03
N LYS A 2 -53.98 -14.05 -8.76
CA LYS A 2 -53.40 -12.73 -8.39
C LYS A 2 -52.56 -12.74 -7.10
N MET A 3 -52.96 -13.54 -6.10
CA MET A 3 -52.26 -13.60 -4.81
C MET A 3 -50.91 -14.32 -4.87
N THR A 4 -50.74 -15.26 -5.80
CA THR A 4 -49.47 -15.96 -6.04
C THR A 4 -48.49 -15.07 -6.81
N LEU A 5 -48.98 -14.31 -7.79
CA LEU A 5 -48.15 -13.38 -8.56
C LEU A 5 -47.58 -12.24 -7.68
N HIS A 6 -48.38 -11.69 -6.76
CA HIS A 6 -47.92 -10.64 -5.83
C HIS A 6 -46.83 -11.13 -4.87
N LYS A 7 -46.97 -12.34 -4.32
CA LYS A 7 -45.95 -12.95 -3.44
C LYS A 7 -44.64 -13.20 -4.19
N ILE A 8 -44.71 -13.70 -5.43
CA ILE A 8 -43.52 -13.91 -6.27
C ILE A 8 -42.82 -12.58 -6.58
N LEU A 9 -43.60 -11.53 -6.89
CA LEU A 9 -43.06 -10.19 -7.17
C LEU A 9 -42.36 -9.59 -5.94
N CYS A 10 -42.98 -9.68 -4.75
CA CYS A 10 -42.38 -9.19 -3.51
C CYS A 10 -41.10 -9.96 -3.15
N THR A 11 -41.08 -11.29 -3.31
CA THR A 11 -39.89 -12.10 -3.05
C THR A 11 -38.77 -11.77 -4.04
N ALA A 12 -39.10 -11.59 -5.33
CA ALA A 12 -38.14 -11.17 -6.34
C ALA A 12 -37.55 -9.78 -6.04
N PHE A 13 -38.39 -8.83 -5.63
CA PHE A 13 -37.94 -7.48 -5.26
C PHE A 13 -37.06 -7.48 -4.00
N LEU A 14 -37.36 -8.34 -3.02
CA LEU A 14 -36.52 -8.56 -1.85
C LEU A 14 -35.16 -9.16 -2.22
N LEU A 15 -35.14 -10.17 -3.10
CA LEU A 15 -33.88 -10.77 -3.60
C LEU A 15 -33.05 -9.77 -4.38
N ILE A 16 -33.68 -8.94 -5.22
CA ILE A 16 -33.01 -7.88 -5.99
C ILE A 16 -32.42 -6.82 -5.06
N THR A 17 -33.16 -6.39 -4.04
CA THR A 17 -32.65 -5.39 -3.06
C THR A 17 -31.53 -5.94 -2.19
N ILE A 18 -31.60 -7.20 -1.75
CA ILE A 18 -30.50 -7.86 -1.00
C ILE A 18 -29.25 -8.00 -1.88
N THR A 19 -29.38 -8.42 -3.14
CA THR A 19 -28.24 -8.58 -4.05
C THR A 19 -27.63 -7.25 -4.50
N LEU A 20 -28.44 -6.19 -4.65
CA LEU A 20 -27.95 -4.84 -4.93
C LEU A 20 -27.26 -4.21 -3.71
N ALA A 21 -27.80 -4.39 -2.50
CA ALA A 21 -27.19 -3.88 -1.28
C ALA A 21 -25.82 -4.52 -1.01
N GLN A 22 -25.66 -5.82 -1.25
CA GLN A 22 -24.36 -6.48 -1.08
C GLN A 22 -23.25 -5.88 -1.97
N LYS A 23 -23.59 -5.39 -3.17
CA LYS A 23 -22.60 -4.78 -4.07
C LYS A 23 -22.18 -3.37 -3.65
N THR A 24 -23.08 -2.55 -3.11
CA THR A 24 -22.74 -1.19 -2.65
C THR A 24 -21.91 -1.20 -1.36
N PHE A 25 -22.12 -2.20 -0.50
CA PHE A 25 -21.39 -2.36 0.76
C PHE A 25 -20.02 -3.03 0.59
N ALA A 26 -19.84 -3.90 -0.40
CA ALA A 26 -18.57 -4.62 -0.62
C ALA A 26 -17.40 -3.68 -1.02
N ASN A 27 -17.64 -2.71 -1.91
CA ASN A 27 -16.59 -1.77 -2.34
C ASN A 27 -16.18 -0.78 -1.24
N ALA A 28 -17.09 -0.45 -0.31
CA ALA A 28 -16.80 0.43 0.82
C ALA A 28 -15.95 -0.26 1.91
N ALA A 29 -15.85 -1.59 1.91
CA ALA A 29 -15.18 -2.37 2.95
C ALA A 29 -13.83 -2.96 2.51
N GLN A 30 -13.31 -2.58 1.35
CA GLN A 30 -12.06 -3.13 0.81
C GLN A 30 -10.92 -2.94 1.83
N PRO A 31 -10.31 -4.03 2.31
CA PRO A 31 -9.22 -3.96 3.27
C PRO A 31 -7.95 -3.44 2.60
N GLY A 32 -7.11 -2.79 3.40
CA GLY A 32 -5.84 -2.25 2.92
C GLY A 32 -5.47 -0.91 3.53
N ILE A 33 -4.34 -0.38 3.07
CA ILE A 33 -3.83 0.93 3.44
C ILE A 33 -4.12 1.91 2.30
N TRP A 34 -4.75 3.01 2.67
CA TRP A 34 -5.12 4.11 1.78
C TRP A 34 -4.27 5.32 2.09
N ASN A 35 -3.95 6.12 1.08
CA ASN A 35 -3.28 7.42 1.23
C ASN A 35 -1.94 7.38 1.98
N ALA A 36 -1.19 6.28 1.87
CA ALA A 36 0.14 6.21 2.46
C ALA A 36 1.12 7.14 1.73
N GLY A 37 2.13 7.61 2.44
CA GLY A 37 3.32 8.17 1.80
C GLY A 37 4.13 7.05 1.15
N GLY A 38 4.82 7.32 0.06
CA GLY A 38 5.54 6.24 -0.59
C GLY A 38 6.17 6.58 -1.93
N THR A 39 6.56 5.54 -2.66
CA THR A 39 7.02 5.68 -4.04
C THR A 39 6.67 4.44 -4.86
N VAL A 40 6.63 4.63 -6.17
CA VAL A 40 6.42 3.59 -7.17
C VAL A 40 7.34 3.88 -8.34
N TYR A 41 7.92 2.84 -8.94
CA TYR A 41 8.61 2.96 -10.21
C TYR A 41 7.61 2.78 -11.35
N THR A 42 7.78 3.47 -12.47
CA THR A 42 6.97 3.20 -13.65
C THR A 42 7.77 3.45 -14.92
N MET A 43 7.46 2.65 -15.94
CA MET A 43 8.00 2.87 -17.28
C MET A 43 7.18 3.98 -17.92
N LEU A 44 7.75 5.19 -17.95
CA LEU A 44 7.06 6.35 -18.49
C LEU A 44 6.88 6.28 -20.02
N TYR A 45 7.85 5.70 -20.72
CA TYR A 45 7.89 5.66 -22.18
C TYR A 45 7.86 4.21 -22.70
N PRO A 46 6.77 3.76 -23.34
CA PRO A 46 6.68 2.43 -23.94
C PRO A 46 7.77 2.14 -24.97
N GLU A 47 8.26 3.15 -25.69
CA GLU A 47 9.37 3.04 -26.64
C GLU A 47 10.67 2.57 -25.98
N ASP A 48 10.87 2.89 -24.70
CA ASP A 48 12.05 2.49 -23.94
C ASP A 48 11.93 1.08 -23.33
N ALA A 49 10.77 0.42 -23.44
CA ALA A 49 10.51 -0.93 -22.91
C ALA A 49 11.59 -1.96 -23.31
N ASN A 50 12.00 -1.94 -24.57
CA ASN A 50 13.03 -2.85 -25.09
C ASN A 50 14.41 -2.54 -24.51
N THR A 51 14.68 -1.28 -24.17
CA THR A 51 15.95 -0.84 -23.57
C THR A 51 16.03 -1.26 -22.10
N PHE A 52 14.92 -1.18 -21.34
CA PHE A 52 14.87 -1.68 -19.96
C PHE A 52 15.22 -3.18 -19.86
N LYS A 53 14.80 -3.99 -20.85
CA LYS A 53 15.15 -5.42 -20.95
C LYS A 53 16.60 -5.70 -21.32
N LYS A 54 17.43 -4.67 -21.52
CA LYS A 54 18.90 -4.77 -21.72
C LYS A 54 19.69 -4.36 -20.47
N VAL A 55 19.05 -3.73 -19.48
CA VAL A 55 19.67 -3.29 -18.23
C VAL A 55 19.24 -4.21 -17.08
N GLN A 56 20.21 -4.73 -16.34
CA GLN A 56 19.97 -5.52 -15.14
C GLN A 56 20.20 -4.66 -13.89
N MET A 57 19.28 -4.74 -12.93
CA MET A 57 19.51 -4.23 -11.58
C MET A 57 20.26 -5.28 -10.77
N GLN A 58 21.52 -5.03 -10.45
CA GLN A 58 22.34 -5.95 -9.64
C GLN A 58 22.05 -5.76 -8.16
N GLN A 59 21.97 -4.51 -7.71
CA GLN A 59 21.76 -4.21 -6.30
C GLN A 59 20.77 -3.07 -6.12
N GLU A 60 19.90 -3.20 -5.13
CA GLU A 60 19.04 -2.15 -4.59
C GLU A 60 19.30 -2.05 -3.08
N ARG A 61 19.63 -0.85 -2.60
CA ARG A 61 19.69 -0.52 -1.16
C ARG A 61 18.80 0.68 -0.90
N ILE A 62 17.74 0.49 -0.13
CA ILE A 62 16.80 1.53 0.22
C ILE A 62 16.97 1.87 1.69
N PHE A 63 17.36 3.12 1.95
CA PHE A 63 17.45 3.70 3.28
C PHE A 63 16.21 4.55 3.51
N ILE A 64 15.56 4.36 4.65
CA ILE A 64 14.34 5.06 5.04
C ILE A 64 14.54 5.55 6.46
N GLN A 65 14.38 6.84 6.68
CA GLN A 65 14.25 7.41 8.02
C GLN A 65 12.80 7.79 8.27
N LEU A 66 12.19 7.16 9.27
CA LEU A 66 10.80 7.41 9.65
C LEU A 66 10.74 8.45 10.77
N TYR A 67 9.91 9.45 10.55
CA TYR A 67 9.61 10.52 11.50
C TYR A 67 8.10 10.60 11.68
N LYS A 68 7.63 11.19 12.78
CA LYS A 68 6.18 11.38 13.00
C LYS A 68 5.60 12.27 11.89
N GLY A 69 4.81 11.69 11.00
CA GLY A 69 4.14 12.35 9.87
C GLY A 69 4.89 12.37 8.54
N PHE A 70 6.17 11.94 8.46
CA PHE A 70 6.88 11.88 7.18
C PHE A 70 7.99 10.82 7.14
N ALA A 71 8.47 10.54 5.94
CA ALA A 71 9.67 9.73 5.72
C ALA A 71 10.67 10.44 4.79
N VAL A 72 11.95 10.26 5.09
CA VAL A 72 13.07 10.65 4.21
C VAL A 72 13.62 9.37 3.62
N VAL A 73 13.79 9.34 2.29
CA VAL A 73 14.20 8.13 1.58
C VAL A 73 15.42 8.41 0.73
N LYS A 74 16.36 7.47 0.76
CA LYS A 74 17.50 7.39 -0.13
C LYS A 74 17.53 5.99 -0.76
N GLY A 75 17.37 5.92 -2.07
CA GLY A 75 17.60 4.70 -2.84
C GLY A 75 19.01 4.69 -3.41
N THR A 76 19.69 3.54 -3.41
CA THR A 76 20.95 3.31 -4.12
C THR A 76 20.82 2.08 -4.98
N TYR A 77 21.05 2.24 -6.28
CA TYR A 77 20.87 1.21 -7.28
C TYR A 77 22.18 1.00 -8.04
N VAL A 78 22.51 -0.25 -8.31
CA VAL A 78 23.62 -0.64 -9.18
C VAL A 78 23.02 -1.30 -10.41
N PHE A 79 23.12 -0.60 -11.54
CA PHE A 79 22.61 -1.07 -12.83
C PHE A 79 23.76 -1.52 -13.71
N LYS A 80 23.53 -2.55 -14.51
CA LYS A 80 24.48 -3.06 -15.50
C LYS A 80 23.84 -3.08 -16.88
N ASN A 81 24.46 -2.42 -17.84
CA ASN A 81 24.21 -2.68 -19.25
C ASN A 81 24.74 -4.09 -19.57
N THR A 82 23.87 -4.96 -20.07
CA THR A 82 24.22 -6.36 -20.36
C THR A 82 24.55 -6.60 -21.83
N THR A 83 24.67 -5.54 -22.63
CA THR A 83 24.94 -5.61 -24.06
C THR A 83 26.20 -4.83 -24.43
N ASN A 84 26.67 -5.06 -25.66
CA ASN A 84 27.77 -4.31 -26.26
C ASN A 84 27.32 -3.01 -26.95
N GLU A 85 26.09 -2.58 -26.72
CA GLU A 85 25.49 -1.39 -27.34
C GLU A 85 25.53 -0.21 -26.38
N HIS A 86 25.56 1.01 -26.94
CA HIS A 86 25.22 2.20 -26.17
C HIS A 86 23.71 2.21 -25.93
N LEU A 87 23.29 2.38 -24.68
CA LEU A 87 21.88 2.49 -24.31
C LEU A 87 21.58 3.91 -23.84
N GLN A 88 20.43 4.41 -24.26
CA GLN A 88 19.90 5.70 -23.85
C GLN A 88 18.39 5.55 -23.69
N PHE A 89 17.86 5.97 -22.55
CA PHE A 89 16.44 5.93 -22.26
C PHE A 89 16.08 6.97 -21.20
N LYS A 90 14.81 7.34 -21.15
CA LYS A 90 14.27 8.23 -20.12
C LYS A 90 13.67 7.42 -18.98
N MET A 91 13.82 7.96 -17.78
CA MET A 91 13.17 7.45 -16.57
C MET A 91 12.38 8.57 -15.94
N GLY A 92 11.31 8.22 -15.24
CA GLY A 92 10.45 9.20 -14.59
C GLY A 92 9.93 8.72 -13.25
N TYR A 93 9.71 9.68 -12.36
CA TYR A 93 8.82 9.51 -11.22
C TYR A 93 7.63 10.46 -11.35
N PRO A 94 6.42 9.99 -11.01
CA PRO A 94 5.25 10.85 -11.02
C PRO A 94 5.37 11.89 -9.90
N ILE A 95 5.04 13.15 -10.20
CA ILE A 95 5.09 14.25 -9.23
C ILE A 95 3.93 14.12 -8.25
N ASN A 96 2.74 13.92 -8.80
CA ASN A 96 1.51 13.68 -8.06
C ASN A 96 0.86 12.40 -8.57
N GLY A 97 -0.01 11.76 -7.79
CA GLY A 97 -0.82 10.65 -8.28
C GLY A 97 -1.25 9.70 -7.17
N ILE A 98 -2.20 8.84 -7.51
CA ILE A 98 -2.67 7.77 -6.64
C ILE A 98 -2.27 6.45 -7.28
N TYR A 99 -1.43 5.69 -6.60
CA TYR A 99 -0.93 4.41 -7.07
C TYR A 99 -1.42 3.32 -6.15
N SER A 100 -2.03 2.29 -6.74
CA SER A 100 -2.60 1.16 -6.02
C SER A 100 -1.92 -0.12 -6.47
N GLY A 101 -1.38 -0.87 -5.52
CA GLY A 101 -0.82 -2.20 -5.72
C GLY A 101 -1.36 -3.19 -4.68
N GLY A 102 -0.68 -4.33 -4.53
CA GLY A 102 -1.10 -5.40 -3.64
C GLY A 102 -1.95 -6.48 -4.32
N GLU A 103 -2.17 -7.59 -3.60
CA GLU A 103 -2.99 -8.72 -4.07
C GLU A 103 -4.39 -8.69 -3.43
N ASN A 104 -4.50 -9.09 -2.17
CA ASN A 104 -5.78 -9.20 -1.45
C ASN A 104 -6.13 -7.91 -0.69
N ASP A 105 -5.12 -7.30 -0.08
CA ASP A 105 -5.22 -6.01 0.60
C ASP A 105 -4.72 -4.90 -0.33
N LEU A 106 -5.47 -3.80 -0.38
CA LEU A 106 -5.09 -2.64 -1.18
C LEU A 106 -3.86 -1.96 -0.57
N ASN A 107 -2.87 -1.64 -1.40
CA ASN A 107 -1.75 -0.79 -1.04
C ASN A 107 -1.79 0.48 -1.88
N GLN A 108 -2.41 1.53 -1.33
CA GLN A 108 -2.54 2.80 -2.03
C GLN A 108 -1.61 3.87 -1.46
N ILE A 109 -0.77 4.39 -2.35
CA ILE A 109 0.11 5.52 -2.10
C ILE A 109 -0.51 6.77 -2.72
N ILE A 110 -0.47 7.88 -1.97
CA ILE A 110 -0.63 9.21 -2.55
C ILE A 110 0.75 9.84 -2.66
N LEU A 111 1.08 10.21 -3.89
CA LEU A 111 2.14 11.15 -4.18
C LEU A 111 1.47 12.52 -4.27
N ASP A 112 1.67 13.35 -3.24
CA ASP A 112 1.23 14.74 -3.23
C ASP A 112 2.47 15.62 -3.16
N SER A 113 3.16 15.69 -4.30
CA SER A 113 4.54 16.14 -4.47
C SER A 113 5.56 15.15 -3.90
N LEU A 114 6.13 14.28 -4.75
CA LEU A 114 7.39 13.59 -4.46
C LEU A 114 8.47 14.63 -4.16
N SER A 115 8.52 15.03 -2.90
CA SER A 115 9.03 16.34 -2.55
C SER A 115 10.54 16.31 -2.51
N GLN A 116 11.13 17.37 -3.07
CA GLN A 116 12.58 17.57 -3.07
C GLN A 116 13.34 16.41 -3.71
N PHE A 117 12.72 15.78 -4.73
CA PHE A 117 13.33 14.71 -5.50
C PHE A 117 14.69 15.14 -6.06
N LYS A 118 15.74 14.37 -5.78
CA LYS A 118 17.07 14.54 -6.35
C LYS A 118 17.61 13.20 -6.79
N ILE A 119 18.41 13.21 -7.85
CA ILE A 119 19.04 12.01 -8.37
C ILE A 119 20.47 12.30 -8.81
N LYS A 120 21.37 11.37 -8.49
CA LYS A 120 22.74 11.36 -8.98
C LYS A 120 23.07 10.03 -9.64
N ALA A 121 23.89 10.10 -10.67
CA ALA A 121 24.49 8.96 -11.33
C ALA A 121 26.01 9.10 -11.33
N ASN A 122 26.73 8.06 -10.92
CA ASN A 122 28.21 8.06 -10.86
C ASN A 122 28.76 9.34 -10.18
N ASN A 123 28.16 9.71 -9.04
CA ASN A 123 28.47 10.91 -8.24
C ASN A 123 28.19 12.27 -8.91
N LYS A 124 27.50 12.31 -10.05
CA LYS A 124 27.06 13.55 -10.71
C LYS A 124 25.56 13.72 -10.55
N TRP A 125 25.12 14.88 -10.07
CA TRP A 125 23.70 15.24 -10.05
C TRP A 125 23.17 15.34 -11.48
N LEU A 126 22.04 14.69 -11.74
CA LEU A 126 21.38 14.79 -13.03
C LEU A 126 20.40 15.95 -13.04
N LEU A 127 20.21 16.53 -14.22
CA LEU A 127 19.15 17.49 -14.45
C LEU A 127 17.80 16.76 -14.45
N LEU A 128 16.81 17.36 -13.80
CA LEU A 128 15.44 16.88 -13.78
C LEU A 128 14.60 17.78 -14.65
N GLU A 129 13.96 17.20 -15.65
CA GLU A 129 12.97 17.86 -16.49
C GLU A 129 11.57 17.62 -15.90
N GLN A 130 10.68 18.58 -16.12
CA GLN A 130 9.27 18.39 -15.86
C GLN A 130 8.58 18.15 -17.19
N GLU A 131 7.93 16.99 -17.30
CA GLU A 131 7.18 16.65 -18.51
C GLU A 131 5.73 16.38 -18.16
N ASN A 132 4.86 16.87 -19.03
CA ASN A 132 3.45 16.55 -18.95
C ASN A 132 3.12 15.43 -19.92
N HIS A 133 2.94 14.23 -19.39
CA HIS A 133 2.66 13.04 -20.18
C HIS A 133 1.54 12.22 -19.53
N PRO A 134 0.47 11.86 -20.26
CA PRO A 134 -0.46 10.87 -19.77
C PRO A 134 0.27 9.52 -19.68
N GLU A 135 0.19 8.85 -18.54
CA GLU A 135 0.77 7.51 -18.36
C GLU A 135 0.15 6.53 -19.39
N ILE A 136 0.95 5.96 -20.29
CA ILE A 136 0.48 4.97 -21.26
C ILE A 136 0.72 3.58 -20.69
N ASN A 137 -0.31 2.96 -20.07
CA ASN A 137 -0.24 1.59 -19.58
C ASN A 137 -1.04 0.64 -20.47
N THR A 138 -0.38 -0.38 -21.03
CA THR A 138 -0.93 -1.32 -22.01
C THR A 138 -1.67 -2.51 -21.38
N ASN A 139 -1.72 -2.64 -20.05
CA ASN A 139 -2.44 -3.71 -19.38
C ASN A 139 -3.84 -3.30 -18.93
N THR A 140 -4.83 -3.83 -19.65
CA THR A 140 -6.27 -3.70 -19.45
C THR A 140 -6.74 -4.33 -18.14
N GLN A 141 -7.40 -3.55 -17.26
CA GLN A 141 -8.73 -3.90 -16.70
C GLN A 141 -9.32 -2.84 -15.74
N ASN A 142 -8.53 -1.89 -15.27
CA ASN A 142 -8.99 -0.65 -14.66
C ASN A 142 -7.79 0.30 -14.71
N ILE A 143 -7.99 1.61 -14.97
CA ILE A 143 -7.24 2.74 -14.39
C ILE A 143 -7.54 3.99 -15.24
N ASN A 144 -8.03 5.03 -14.57
CA ASN A 144 -7.99 6.40 -15.06
C ASN A 144 -6.53 6.88 -14.93
N ALA A 145 -5.93 7.49 -15.94
CA ALA A 145 -4.61 8.12 -15.78
C ALA A 145 -4.67 9.14 -14.63
N PHE A 146 -3.93 8.92 -13.53
CA PHE A 146 -4.04 9.72 -12.30
C PHE A 146 -2.98 10.83 -12.20
N SER A 147 -1.99 10.85 -13.11
CA SER A 147 -0.96 11.88 -13.17
C SER A 147 -0.66 12.29 -14.60
N ASP A 148 -0.54 13.59 -14.79
CA ASP A 148 -0.10 14.24 -16.01
C ASP A 148 1.22 14.99 -15.80
N ASN A 149 1.90 14.83 -14.65
CA ASN A 149 3.07 15.62 -14.27
C ASN A 149 4.21 14.72 -13.76
N TRP A 150 5.37 14.78 -14.42
CA TRP A 150 6.49 13.86 -14.18
C TRP A 150 7.80 14.59 -13.91
N LYS A 151 8.64 14.04 -13.02
CA LYS A 151 10.08 14.35 -12.97
C LYS A 151 10.80 13.34 -13.85
N VAL A 152 11.36 13.80 -14.95
CA VAL A 152 12.02 12.97 -15.95
C VAL A 152 13.52 13.25 -15.94
N TRP A 153 14.31 12.20 -16.13
CA TRP A 153 15.74 12.32 -16.39
C TRP A 153 16.17 11.31 -17.43
N GLN A 154 17.32 11.60 -18.04
CA GLN A 154 17.90 10.72 -19.03
C GLN A 154 19.00 9.86 -18.41
N MET A 155 18.98 8.58 -18.76
CA MET A 155 20.05 7.64 -18.46
C MET A 155 20.80 7.30 -19.74
N GLN A 156 22.12 7.16 -19.62
CA GLN A 156 23.01 6.75 -20.71
C GLN A 156 23.97 5.71 -20.16
N PHE A 157 24.13 4.60 -20.88
CA PHE A 157 25.08 3.54 -20.53
C PHE A 157 26.00 3.28 -21.72
N ALA A 158 27.30 3.26 -21.47
CA ALA A 158 28.26 2.68 -22.39
C ALA A 158 28.10 1.14 -22.45
N PRO A 159 28.62 0.48 -23.51
CA PRO A 159 28.68 -0.97 -23.61
C PRO A 159 29.22 -1.62 -22.33
N ASN A 160 28.47 -2.57 -21.76
CA ASN A 160 28.82 -3.29 -20.53
C ASN A 160 29.03 -2.42 -19.27
N GLU A 161 28.65 -1.15 -19.28
CA GLU A 161 28.84 -0.25 -18.14
C GLU A 161 28.06 -0.70 -16.90
N ILE A 162 28.70 -0.55 -15.75
CA ILE A 162 28.05 -0.61 -14.44
C ILE A 162 27.94 0.82 -13.91
N GLN A 163 26.72 1.24 -13.62
CA GLN A 163 26.41 2.59 -13.17
C GLN A 163 25.72 2.56 -11.82
N LYS A 164 26.20 3.40 -10.89
CA LYS A 164 25.55 3.61 -9.60
C LYS A 164 24.62 4.80 -9.70
N VAL A 165 23.38 4.61 -9.29
CA VAL A 165 22.36 5.65 -9.21
C VAL A 165 21.94 5.82 -7.75
N GLU A 166 21.78 7.05 -7.30
CA GLU A 166 21.21 7.34 -5.99
C GLU A 166 20.08 8.36 -6.12
N VAL A 167 18.98 8.07 -5.44
CA VAL A 167 17.73 8.84 -5.48
C VAL A 167 17.39 9.29 -4.07
N TYR A 168 16.86 10.51 -3.93
CA TYR A 168 16.47 11.11 -2.66
C TYR A 168 15.09 11.72 -2.81
N PHE A 169 14.24 11.57 -1.80
CA PHE A 169 12.97 12.27 -1.70
C PHE A 169 12.44 12.29 -0.26
N ILE A 170 11.43 13.13 -0.04
CA ILE A 170 10.69 13.22 1.23
C ILE A 170 9.21 13.02 0.91
N VAL A 171 8.50 12.25 1.73
CA VAL A 171 7.06 11.97 1.55
C VAL A 171 6.30 12.20 2.84
N ASN A 172 5.08 12.74 2.71
CA ASN A 172 4.12 12.84 3.79
C ASN A 172 3.54 11.44 4.05
N THR A 173 3.62 10.97 5.30
CA THR A 173 3.07 9.67 5.72
C THR A 173 1.85 9.83 6.61
N ASN A 174 1.50 11.07 7.00
CA ASN A 174 0.49 11.38 8.00
C ASN A 174 -0.95 11.13 7.53
N GLU A 175 -1.22 11.18 6.23
CA GLU A 175 -2.59 11.11 5.71
C GLU A 175 -3.15 9.69 5.53
N ALA A 176 -2.41 8.68 5.98
CA ALA A 176 -2.75 7.29 5.73
C ALA A 176 -3.96 6.81 6.55
N ARG A 177 -4.70 5.86 5.98
CA ARG A 177 -5.84 5.20 6.60
C ARG A 177 -5.73 3.69 6.42
N ILE A 178 -5.71 2.94 7.51
CA ILE A 178 -5.78 1.48 7.47
C ILE A 178 -7.25 1.09 7.60
N ARG A 179 -7.72 0.24 6.68
CA ARG A 179 -9.11 -0.23 6.65
C ARG A 179 -9.14 -1.76 6.72
N LYS A 180 -10.06 -2.28 7.53
CA LYS A 180 -10.41 -3.71 7.55
C LYS A 180 -11.91 -3.85 7.77
N GLY A 181 -12.64 -4.18 6.72
CA GLY A 181 -14.09 -4.08 6.73
C GLY A 181 -14.53 -2.63 6.89
N TYR A 182 -15.37 -2.34 7.89
CA TYR A 182 -15.81 -0.98 8.20
C TYR A 182 -14.97 -0.29 9.30
N ASN A 183 -14.01 -0.99 9.90
CA ASN A 183 -13.07 -0.35 10.81
C ASN A 183 -12.07 0.46 10.00
N ILE A 184 -11.82 1.70 10.44
CA ILE A 184 -10.87 2.62 9.83
C ILE A 184 -10.03 3.22 10.96
N GLU A 185 -8.71 3.20 10.79
CA GLU A 185 -7.77 3.81 11.70
C GLU A 185 -6.86 4.76 10.92
N LYS A 186 -6.56 5.92 11.50
CA LYS A 186 -5.63 6.91 10.92
C LYS A 186 -4.30 6.81 11.64
N ARG A 187 -3.23 6.56 10.89
CA ARG A 187 -1.86 6.44 11.39
C ARG A 187 -0.87 6.89 10.33
N ASN A 188 0.40 7.00 10.69
CA ASN A 188 1.41 7.23 9.67
C ASN A 188 1.73 5.92 8.95
N ALA A 189 1.74 5.94 7.61
CA ALA A 189 2.12 4.77 6.84
C ALA A 189 3.07 5.13 5.70
N PHE A 190 4.05 4.27 5.49
CA PHE A 190 4.97 4.33 4.35
C PHE A 190 4.87 3.05 3.53
N ILE A 191 4.79 3.18 2.20
CA ILE A 191 4.78 2.07 1.26
C ILE A 191 5.82 2.28 0.16
N TYR A 192 6.57 1.23 -0.16
CA TYR A 192 7.40 1.16 -1.37
C TYR A 192 6.87 0.03 -2.24
N LEU A 193 6.37 0.36 -3.43
CA LEU A 193 5.81 -0.62 -4.38
C LEU A 193 6.92 -1.23 -5.26
N LEU A 194 7.53 -2.31 -4.77
CA LEU A 194 8.61 -3.04 -5.44
C LEU A 194 8.16 -3.77 -6.71
N GLU A 195 6.90 -4.19 -6.79
CA GLU A 195 6.34 -4.97 -7.92
C GLU A 195 6.60 -4.32 -9.30
N SER A 196 6.69 -2.99 -9.34
CA SER A 196 7.04 -2.20 -10.51
C SER A 196 8.48 -2.43 -11.03
N GLY A 197 9.39 -2.93 -10.20
CA GLY A 197 10.76 -3.27 -10.54
C GLY A 197 10.92 -4.52 -11.41
N SER A 198 9.84 -5.27 -11.67
CA SER A 198 9.86 -6.45 -12.56
C SER A 198 10.17 -6.13 -14.03
N VAL A 199 10.30 -4.86 -14.39
CA VAL A 199 10.58 -4.41 -15.75
C VAL A 199 12.02 -4.66 -16.20
N TRP A 200 12.97 -4.76 -15.28
CA TRP A 200 14.39 -4.91 -15.59
C TRP A 200 14.72 -6.27 -16.21
N LYS A 201 15.92 -6.38 -16.79
CA LYS A 201 16.45 -7.66 -17.27
C LYS A 201 16.84 -8.54 -16.08
N ASN A 202 16.36 -9.78 -16.07
CA ASN A 202 16.62 -10.79 -15.03
C ASN A 202 16.13 -10.38 -13.63
N ASN A 203 16.38 -11.26 -12.65
CA ASN A 203 16.13 -11.00 -11.24
C ASN A 203 17.06 -9.91 -10.70
N ILE A 204 16.58 -9.21 -9.66
CA ILE A 204 17.40 -8.35 -8.82
C ILE A 204 18.32 -9.24 -7.98
N GLU A 205 19.64 -9.06 -8.10
CA GLU A 205 20.60 -9.99 -7.45
C GLU A 205 20.61 -9.81 -5.93
N LYS A 206 20.53 -8.56 -5.44
CA LYS A 206 20.47 -8.24 -4.01
C LYS A 206 19.60 -7.01 -3.73
N GLY A 207 18.60 -7.14 -2.86
CA GLY A 207 17.76 -6.06 -2.36
C GLY A 207 17.90 -5.94 -0.84
N GLU A 208 18.10 -4.72 -0.34
CA GLU A 208 18.31 -4.44 1.08
C GLU A 208 17.49 -3.22 1.51
N PHE A 209 16.73 -3.35 2.59
CA PHE A 209 15.99 -2.27 3.22
C PHE A 209 16.57 -1.96 4.59
N TYR A 210 16.78 -0.68 4.86
CA TYR A 210 17.22 -0.17 6.15
C TYR A 210 16.24 0.90 6.59
N ILE A 211 15.48 0.63 7.65
CA ILE A 211 14.44 1.52 8.16
C ILE A 211 14.85 2.00 9.54
N GLN A 212 15.27 3.26 9.66
CA GLN A 212 15.65 3.89 10.91
C GLN A 212 14.48 4.63 11.53
N LEU A 213 14.27 4.43 12.82
CA LEU A 213 13.29 5.17 13.62
C LEU A 213 13.93 6.46 14.16
N MET A 214 13.33 7.60 13.84
CA MET A 214 13.82 8.92 14.22
C MET A 214 12.89 9.61 15.22
N ASP A 215 13.33 10.74 15.79
CA ASP A 215 12.54 11.61 16.67
C ASP A 215 11.83 10.89 17.83
N GLY A 216 12.57 9.98 18.46
CA GLY A 216 12.11 9.23 19.61
C GLY A 216 11.10 8.12 19.28
N LEU A 217 10.90 7.79 18.00
CA LEU A 217 10.19 6.58 17.62
C LEU A 217 10.97 5.34 18.10
N THR A 218 10.24 4.38 18.63
CA THR A 218 10.75 3.07 19.07
C THR A 218 9.96 1.96 18.37
N PRO A 219 10.40 0.69 18.45
CA PRO A 219 9.65 -0.42 17.88
C PRO A 219 8.21 -0.53 18.39
N GLU A 220 7.91 -0.07 19.61
CA GLU A 220 6.56 -0.03 20.16
C GLU A 220 5.62 0.92 19.39
N ASN A 221 6.18 1.91 18.69
CA ASN A 221 5.40 2.79 17.83
C ASN A 221 5.11 2.18 16.45
N VAL A 222 5.72 1.04 16.10
CA VAL A 222 5.51 0.35 14.82
C VAL A 222 4.43 -0.71 15.01
N GLN A 223 3.28 -0.51 14.38
CA GLN A 223 2.19 -1.48 14.44
C GLN A 223 2.51 -2.73 13.63
N GLY A 224 3.18 -2.57 12.49
CA GLY A 224 3.56 -3.70 11.66
C GLY A 224 4.42 -3.32 10.46
N ILE A 225 5.14 -4.32 9.96
CA ILE A 225 5.97 -4.25 8.76
C ILE A 225 5.63 -5.45 7.88
N SER A 226 5.59 -5.28 6.56
CA SER A 226 5.42 -6.40 5.65
C SER A 226 6.59 -7.40 5.72
N ASN A 227 6.28 -8.68 5.59
CA ASN A 227 7.24 -9.77 5.86
C ASN A 227 8.12 -10.18 4.67
N GLY A 228 8.00 -9.51 3.52
CA GLY A 228 8.68 -9.92 2.27
C GLY A 228 10.22 -9.99 2.34
N PHE A 229 10.83 -9.30 3.31
CA PHE A 229 12.28 -9.16 3.47
C PHE A 229 12.84 -9.70 4.79
N GLY A 230 12.01 -10.34 5.63
CA GLY A 230 12.47 -10.99 6.86
C GLY A 230 13.20 -10.05 7.83
N PHE A 231 12.56 -8.94 8.18
CA PHE A 231 13.18 -7.86 8.95
C PHE A 231 13.70 -8.30 10.32
N LYS A 232 14.90 -7.82 10.65
CA LYS A 232 15.54 -7.92 11.97
C LYS A 232 15.81 -6.52 12.52
N PHE A 233 16.13 -6.40 13.81
CA PHE A 233 16.30 -5.10 14.45
C PHE A 233 17.69 -4.91 15.06
N ASN A 234 18.23 -3.70 14.92
CA ASN A 234 19.42 -3.24 15.62
C ASN A 234 19.03 -2.15 16.62
N THR A 235 19.20 -2.45 17.91
CA THR A 235 18.84 -1.53 19.01
C THR A 235 19.74 -0.30 19.09
N GLN A 236 21.03 -0.43 18.76
CA GLN A 236 21.99 0.67 18.89
C GLN A 236 21.62 1.86 17.98
N TYR A 237 21.22 1.57 16.74
CA TYR A 237 20.89 2.59 15.75
C TYR A 237 19.39 2.75 15.51
N GLN A 238 18.55 1.94 16.17
CA GLN A 238 17.11 1.87 15.98
C GLN A 238 16.72 1.57 14.52
N ILE A 239 17.37 0.56 13.93
CA ILE A 239 17.23 0.23 12.50
C ILE A 239 16.64 -1.17 12.31
N PHE A 240 15.56 -1.26 11.55
CA PHE A 240 15.13 -2.51 10.94
C PHE A 240 15.92 -2.79 9.66
N VAL A 241 16.36 -4.02 9.48
CA VAL A 241 17.09 -4.48 8.29
C VAL A 241 16.40 -5.67 7.69
N GLY A 242 16.05 -5.57 6.41
CA GLY A 242 15.46 -6.64 5.61
C GLY A 242 16.28 -6.86 4.36
N GLN A 243 16.43 -8.12 3.94
CA GLN A 243 17.27 -8.49 2.81
C GLN A 243 16.65 -9.61 1.98
N LYS A 244 16.83 -9.55 0.67
CA LYS A 244 16.43 -10.59 -0.27
C LYS A 244 17.44 -10.69 -1.41
N THR A 245 17.66 -11.88 -1.93
CA THR A 245 18.61 -12.12 -3.03
C THR A 245 17.95 -12.85 -4.18
N ASN A 246 18.42 -12.56 -5.40
CA ASN A 246 18.01 -13.21 -6.64
C ASN A 246 16.47 -13.35 -6.77
N PHE A 247 15.76 -12.23 -6.72
CA PHE A 247 14.30 -12.21 -6.73
C PHE A 247 13.75 -11.36 -7.89
N SER A 248 12.59 -11.77 -8.39
CA SER A 248 11.74 -10.94 -9.23
C SER A 248 10.67 -10.32 -8.34
N PRO A 249 10.54 -8.98 -8.27
CA PRO A 249 9.56 -8.34 -7.41
C PRO A 249 8.12 -8.76 -7.72
N THR A 250 7.39 -9.08 -6.66
CA THR A 250 5.94 -9.36 -6.69
C THR A 250 5.23 -8.45 -5.69
N PRO A 251 3.88 -8.36 -5.69
CA PRO A 251 3.18 -7.57 -4.70
C PRO A 251 3.47 -7.96 -3.24
N LYS A 252 3.84 -9.23 -2.99
CA LYS A 252 4.24 -9.74 -1.67
C LYS A 252 5.57 -9.17 -1.18
N ASP A 253 6.36 -8.61 -2.09
CA ASP A 253 7.64 -7.98 -1.80
C ASP A 253 7.51 -6.50 -1.50
N ASN A 254 6.33 -5.89 -1.69
CA ASN A 254 6.13 -4.49 -1.35
C ASN A 254 6.45 -4.24 0.14
N LEU A 255 7.28 -3.23 0.41
CA LEU A 255 7.55 -2.79 1.77
C LEU A 255 6.38 -1.93 2.23
N ILE A 256 5.77 -2.32 3.34
CA ILE A 256 4.68 -1.59 3.97
C ILE A 256 5.03 -1.48 5.45
N ILE A 257 4.99 -0.28 5.99
CA ILE A 257 5.17 -0.04 7.42
C ILE A 257 4.13 0.97 7.90
N ASN A 258 3.45 0.58 8.98
CA ASN A 258 2.49 1.42 9.68
C ASN A 258 3.05 1.72 11.08
N TYR A 259 3.09 2.99 11.44
CA TYR A 259 3.76 3.48 12.63
C TYR A 259 3.16 4.79 13.11
N SER A 260 3.28 5.07 14.41
CA SER A 260 2.85 6.31 15.05
C SER A 260 1.35 6.63 14.85
N GLU A 261 0.82 7.46 15.74
CA GLU A 261 -0.53 7.99 15.60
C GLU A 261 -0.56 9.13 14.58
N PHE A 262 -1.75 9.35 14.02
CA PHE A 262 -2.06 10.53 13.22
C PHE A 262 -1.83 11.81 14.02
N ASN A 263 -1.17 12.79 13.41
CA ASN A 263 -0.94 14.10 14.04
C ASN A 263 -1.73 15.19 13.30
N GLU A 264 -2.78 15.70 13.94
CA GLU A 264 -3.63 16.78 13.39
C GLU A 264 -2.88 18.10 13.17
N ASN A 265 -1.81 18.34 13.92
CA ASN A 265 -1.03 19.58 13.85
C ASN A 265 0.23 19.45 12.99
N PHE A 266 0.36 18.34 12.25
CA PHE A 266 1.51 18.11 11.38
C PHE A 266 1.51 19.07 10.18
N SER A 267 2.66 19.67 9.88
CA SER A 267 2.84 20.55 8.71
C SER A 267 3.99 20.04 7.86
N PHE A 268 3.64 19.42 6.73
CA PHE A 268 4.63 18.89 5.78
C PHE A 268 5.49 20.00 5.16
N GLU A 269 4.92 21.17 4.90
CA GLU A 269 5.64 22.34 4.38
C GLU A 269 6.82 22.75 5.27
N ASN A 270 6.68 22.63 6.59
CA ASN A 270 7.76 22.94 7.53
C ASN A 270 8.88 21.90 7.51
N VAL A 271 8.56 20.64 7.20
CA VAL A 271 9.56 19.57 7.00
C VAL A 271 10.40 19.87 5.76
N ILE A 272 9.75 20.27 4.67
CA ILE A 272 10.43 20.58 3.40
C ILE A 272 11.44 21.74 3.52
N LYS A 273 11.26 22.65 4.49
CA LYS A 273 12.25 23.71 4.76
C LYS A 273 13.59 23.17 5.30
N GLN A 274 13.61 21.93 5.81
CA GLN A 274 14.78 21.30 6.46
C GLN A 274 15.47 20.24 5.57
N THR A 275 15.14 20.19 4.28
CA THR A 275 15.59 19.14 3.35
C THR A 275 17.09 18.88 3.35
N ASN A 276 17.94 19.92 3.38
CA ASN A 276 19.37 19.73 3.32
C ASN A 276 19.91 19.00 4.57
N GLU A 277 19.37 19.30 5.74
CA GLU A 277 19.73 18.62 6.99
C GLU A 277 19.23 17.17 6.96
N LEU A 278 17.99 16.96 6.54
CA LEU A 278 17.38 15.63 6.43
C LEU A 278 18.16 14.73 5.45
N PHE A 279 18.56 15.25 4.30
CA PHE A 279 19.38 14.51 3.34
C PHE A 279 20.80 14.24 3.84
N ALA A 280 21.39 15.16 4.61
CA ALA A 280 22.68 14.90 5.26
C ALA A 280 22.59 13.77 6.30
N LYS A 281 21.51 13.72 7.10
CA LYS A 281 21.29 12.66 8.09
C LYS A 281 21.15 11.28 7.45
N ILE A 282 20.36 11.16 6.38
CA ILE A 282 20.21 9.86 5.71
C ILE A 282 21.48 9.45 4.95
N ASP A 283 22.29 10.42 4.48
CA ASP A 283 23.61 10.14 3.93
C ASP A 283 24.55 9.54 4.99
N GLN A 284 24.56 10.09 6.21
CA GLN A 284 25.33 9.53 7.33
C GLN A 284 24.88 8.10 7.66
N MET A 285 23.57 7.86 7.74
CA MET A 285 23.03 6.51 7.95
C MET A 285 23.48 5.53 6.85
N SER A 286 23.47 5.96 5.58
CA SER A 286 23.82 5.09 4.45
C SER A 286 25.30 4.67 4.40
N GLN A 287 26.15 5.34 5.18
CA GLN A 287 27.58 5.04 5.30
C GLN A 287 27.91 4.06 6.43
N LEU A 288 26.92 3.65 7.24
CA LEU A 288 27.12 2.66 8.29
C LEU A 288 27.56 1.31 7.71
N SER A 289 28.43 0.62 8.43
CA SER A 289 28.86 -0.74 8.09
C SER A 289 27.84 -1.76 8.62
N PHE A 290 26.70 -1.88 7.94
CA PHE A 290 25.59 -2.74 8.37
C PHE A 290 25.97 -4.22 8.56
N GLU A 291 26.97 -4.71 7.83
CA GLU A 291 27.44 -6.10 7.95
C GLU A 291 28.16 -6.38 9.29
N SER A 292 28.69 -5.33 9.94
CA SER A 292 29.37 -5.45 11.23
C SER A 292 28.44 -5.30 12.44
N LEU A 293 27.17 -4.98 12.22
CA LEU A 293 26.21 -4.74 13.29
C LEU A 293 25.60 -6.05 13.79
N THR A 294 25.21 -6.05 15.07
CA THR A 294 24.44 -7.15 15.66
C THR A 294 22.96 -6.91 15.51
N TYR A 295 22.21 -7.95 15.15
CA TYR A 295 20.76 -7.88 14.94
C TYR A 295 20.05 -8.92 15.81
N SER A 296 18.93 -8.52 16.40
CA SER A 296 18.01 -9.41 17.10
C SER A 296 16.78 -9.68 16.25
N ASN A 297 16.18 -10.84 16.46
CA ASN A 297 14.81 -11.07 16.00
C ASN A 297 13.88 -10.13 16.77
N ILE A 298 12.81 -9.71 16.11
CA ILE A 298 11.76 -8.89 16.70
C ILE A 298 10.42 -9.39 16.20
N GLU A 299 9.42 -9.38 17.07
CA GLU A 299 8.05 -9.68 16.68
C GLU A 299 7.47 -8.46 15.97
N LEU A 300 7.07 -8.64 14.72
CA LEU A 300 6.47 -7.61 13.89
C LEU A 300 4.98 -7.88 13.81
N GLY A 301 4.17 -6.89 14.15
CA GLY A 301 2.73 -6.98 13.96
C GLY A 301 2.34 -6.91 12.47
N ASN A 302 1.04 -7.01 12.21
CA ASN A 302 0.50 -6.96 10.86
C ASN A 302 0.19 -5.50 10.46
N PRO A 303 0.80 -4.95 9.38
CA PRO A 303 0.56 -3.56 8.98
C PRO A 303 -0.88 -3.27 8.54
N TYR A 304 -1.68 -4.30 8.22
CA TYR A 304 -3.08 -4.19 7.82
C TYR A 304 -4.07 -4.42 8.96
N GLU A 305 -3.57 -4.65 10.17
CA GLU A 305 -4.44 -4.83 11.32
C GLU A 305 -5.14 -3.51 11.68
N VAL A 306 -6.37 -3.62 12.15
CA VAL A 306 -7.15 -2.47 12.64
C VAL A 306 -7.86 -2.95 13.88
N GLU A 307 -7.86 -2.13 14.93
CA GLU A 307 -8.62 -2.44 16.14
C GLU A 307 -10.12 -2.58 15.80
N SER A 308 -10.73 -3.65 16.30
CA SER A 308 -12.15 -3.91 16.07
C SER A 308 -12.99 -3.03 16.98
N THR A 309 -13.69 -2.07 16.40
CA THR A 309 -14.61 -1.20 17.14
C THR A 309 -16.05 -1.71 17.01
N ILE A 310 -16.88 -1.45 18.04
CA ILE A 310 -18.31 -1.79 18.02
C ILE A 310 -18.98 -1.12 16.80
N GLU A 311 -18.63 0.13 16.53
CA GLU A 311 -19.14 0.89 15.38
C GLU A 311 -18.78 0.24 14.04
N GLY A 312 -17.55 -0.26 13.88
CA GLY A 312 -17.16 -0.97 12.66
C GLY A 312 -17.80 -2.36 12.51
N THR A 313 -18.29 -2.97 13.59
CA THR A 313 -19.07 -4.23 13.51
C THR A 313 -20.57 -4.01 13.23
N LEU A 314 -21.08 -2.81 13.52
CA LEU A 314 -22.51 -2.49 13.45
C LEU A 314 -23.12 -2.67 12.06
N PRO A 315 -22.50 -2.24 10.94
CA PRO A 315 -23.06 -2.46 9.60
C PRO A 315 -23.21 -3.95 9.26
N GLY A 316 -22.24 -4.78 9.67
CA GLY A 316 -22.29 -6.23 9.49
C GLY A 316 -23.42 -6.87 10.30
N LEU A 317 -23.55 -6.48 11.57
CA LEU A 317 -24.63 -6.93 12.45
C LEU A 317 -26.02 -6.51 11.95
N LEU A 318 -26.17 -5.27 11.49
CA LEU A 318 -27.41 -4.76 10.88
C LEU A 318 -27.77 -5.53 9.61
N THR A 319 -26.78 -5.86 8.78
CA THR A 319 -27.00 -6.66 7.57
C THR A 319 -27.51 -8.06 7.93
N LEU A 320 -26.89 -8.72 8.91
CA LEU A 320 -27.35 -10.02 9.40
C LEU A 320 -28.77 -9.92 9.99
N PHE A 321 -29.04 -8.87 10.76
CA PHE A 321 -30.38 -8.63 11.32
C PHE A 321 -31.43 -8.49 10.23
N VAL A 322 -31.19 -7.70 9.17
CA VAL A 322 -32.14 -7.54 8.05
C VAL A 322 -32.37 -8.87 7.30
N ILE A 323 -31.33 -9.68 7.13
CA ILE A 323 -31.44 -10.99 6.46
C ILE A 323 -32.25 -11.99 7.31
N PHE A 324 -31.99 -12.05 8.63
CA PHE A 324 -32.60 -13.05 9.51
C PHE A 324 -33.93 -12.61 10.14
N ALA A 325 -34.20 -11.30 10.24
CA ALA A 325 -35.43 -10.79 10.86
C ALA A 325 -36.72 -11.35 10.23
N PRO A 326 -36.87 -11.48 8.89
CA PRO A 326 -38.06 -12.08 8.29
C PRO A 326 -38.27 -13.54 8.72
N PHE A 327 -37.20 -14.32 8.86
CA PHE A 327 -37.27 -15.71 9.31
C PHE A 327 -37.65 -15.79 10.78
N ILE A 328 -37.04 -14.95 11.63
CA ILE A 328 -37.37 -14.88 13.05
C ILE A 328 -38.83 -14.48 13.25
N ILE A 329 -39.31 -13.44 12.54
CA ILE A 329 -40.70 -13.00 12.57
C ILE A 329 -41.64 -14.12 12.06
N GLY A 330 -41.25 -14.82 11.00
CA GLY A 330 -42.00 -15.97 10.48
C GLY A 330 -42.13 -17.10 11.50
N PHE A 331 -41.03 -17.47 12.18
CA PHE A 331 -41.01 -18.47 13.25
C PHE A 331 -41.89 -18.05 14.43
N ILE A 332 -41.81 -16.80 14.86
CA ILE A 332 -42.67 -16.25 15.93
C ILE A 332 -44.14 -16.34 15.50
N GLY A 333 -44.47 -15.96 14.27
CA GLY A 333 -45.83 -16.05 13.73
C GLY A 333 -46.37 -17.49 13.72
N ILE A 334 -45.55 -18.46 13.31
CA ILE A 334 -45.91 -19.89 13.33
C ILE A 334 -46.13 -20.35 14.78
N GLY A 335 -45.25 -19.98 15.71
CA GLY A 335 -45.38 -20.30 17.12
C GLY A 335 -46.68 -19.77 17.73
N ILE A 336 -47.04 -18.52 17.42
CA ILE A 336 -48.31 -17.91 17.83
C ILE A 336 -49.50 -18.68 17.23
N ALA A 337 -49.45 -19.03 15.94
CA ALA A 337 -50.53 -19.78 15.29
C ALA A 337 -50.73 -21.16 15.92
N ILE A 338 -49.65 -21.91 16.18
CA ILE A 338 -49.70 -23.19 16.89
C ILE A 338 -50.29 -23.01 18.29
N TRP A 339 -49.86 -21.99 19.03
CA TRP A 339 -50.38 -21.71 20.36
C TRP A 339 -51.88 -21.40 20.36
N VAL A 340 -52.35 -20.59 19.41
CA VAL A 340 -53.78 -20.28 19.23
C VAL A 340 -54.57 -21.56 18.90
N ILE A 341 -54.08 -22.38 17.98
CA ILE A 341 -54.73 -23.65 17.59
C ILE A 341 -54.82 -24.60 18.79
N VAL A 342 -53.72 -24.82 19.51
CA VAL A 342 -53.69 -25.69 20.71
C VAL A 342 -54.65 -25.17 21.78
N LYS A 343 -54.67 -23.85 22.01
CA LYS A 343 -55.59 -23.22 22.97
C LYS A 343 -57.05 -23.39 22.54
N TRP A 344 -57.35 -23.23 21.25
CA TRP A 344 -58.71 -23.40 20.71
C TRP A 344 -59.19 -24.85 20.79
N ILE A 345 -58.32 -25.83 20.50
CA ILE A 345 -58.61 -27.26 20.68
C ILE A 345 -58.89 -27.58 22.15
N ARG A 346 -58.09 -27.06 23.09
CA ARG A 346 -58.31 -27.24 24.53
C ARG A 346 -59.63 -26.63 25.02
N LEU A 347 -60.04 -25.49 24.46
CA LEU A 347 -61.32 -24.85 24.80
C LEU A 347 -62.51 -25.65 24.26
N LYS A 348 -62.45 -26.17 23.02
CA LYS A 348 -63.49 -27.05 22.47
C LYS A 348 -63.67 -28.34 23.28
N LYS A 349 -62.59 -28.94 23.79
CA LYS A 349 -62.64 -30.13 24.67
C LYS A 349 -63.20 -29.88 26.08
N LYS A 350 -63.44 -28.62 26.47
CA LYS A 350 -64.10 -28.27 27.75
C LYS A 350 -65.60 -27.97 27.59
N ILE A 351 -66.06 -27.80 26.34
CA ILE A 351 -67.45 -27.44 26.02
C ILE A 351 -68.26 -28.67 25.58
N ASN A 352 -67.59 -29.71 25.10
CA ASN A 352 -68.08 -31.09 25.10
C ASN A 352 -67.57 -31.81 26.34
#